data_AF-A0A381U054-F1
#
_entry.id   AF-A0A381U054-F1
#
_cell.length_a   1.000
_cell.length_b   1.000
_cell.length_c   1.000
_cell.angle_alpha   90.00
_cell.angle_beta   90.00
_cell.angle_gamma   90.00
#
_symmetry.space_group_name_H-M   'P 1'
#
loop_
_entity.id
_entity.type
_entity.pdbx_description
1 polymer ?
#
loop_
_entity_poly.entity_id
_entity_poly.type
_entity_poly.pdbx_seq_one_letter_code
_entity_poly.pdbx_strand_id
1 'polypeptide(L)'
;MESERAALIQVLRNQGIKNLDVLECINTIPRHLYVDESYVHRAYRNRPLPIDKGQTISQPYIVALMTEQLLEGSNPEVGNTQKVLEIGTGSGYQTAVLARLYEKVYSIERIHALMNRAKKINQSFGLENVIYRNADGWLGWPEEAPFDGIMVTATCQSVPDILIEQLKVGANLIVPIGEKYAQILYRISKTDNDYDQEPLCAVSFVPMLKGCC
;
A
#
# COMPACT_ATOMS: atom_id res chain seq x y z
N MET A 1 23.86 4.81 -0.97
CA MET A 1 22.63 4.00 -1.13
C MET A 1 22.49 2.93 -0.07
N GLU A 2 23.41 1.97 0.08
CA GLU A 2 23.28 0.93 1.14
C GLU A 2 23.28 1.52 2.56
N SER A 3 24.23 2.42 2.86
CA SER A 3 24.26 3.16 4.13
C SER A 3 23.00 4.00 4.38
N GLU A 4 22.41 4.56 3.32
CA GLU A 4 21.19 5.38 3.40
C GLU A 4 19.97 4.51 3.70
N ARG A 5 19.90 3.28 3.16
CA ARG A 5 18.87 2.30 3.49
C ARG A 5 18.97 1.90 4.96
N ALA A 6 20.15 1.51 5.41
CA ALA A 6 20.37 1.14 6.82
C ALA A 6 19.99 2.28 7.78
N ALA A 7 20.36 3.52 7.45
CA ALA A 7 19.97 4.70 8.22
C ALA A 7 18.45 4.91 8.22
N LEU A 8 17.78 4.74 7.06
CA LEU A 8 16.32 4.79 6.98
C LEU A 8 15.67 3.73 7.88
N ILE A 9 16.14 2.49 7.86
CA ILE A 9 15.60 1.42 8.72
C ILE A 9 15.73 1.77 10.20
N GLN A 10 16.85 2.37 10.61
CA GLN A 10 16.99 2.83 12.00
C GLN A 10 15.98 3.93 12.36
N VAL A 11 15.71 4.86 11.43
CA VAL A 11 14.66 5.88 11.61
C VAL A 11 13.29 5.21 11.80
N LEU A 12 12.95 4.22 10.97
CA LEU A 12 11.67 3.52 11.05
C LEU A 12 11.50 2.78 12.39
N ARG A 13 12.55 2.10 12.86
CA ARG A 13 12.57 1.44 14.19
C ARG A 13 12.37 2.44 15.32
N ASN A 14 13.08 3.57 15.27
CA ASN A 14 12.95 4.63 16.29
C ASN A 14 11.55 5.27 16.29
N GLN A 15 10.84 5.21 15.16
CA GLN A 15 9.44 5.65 15.04
C GLN A 15 8.42 4.57 15.40
N GLY A 16 8.87 3.41 15.89
CA GLY A 16 8.00 2.39 16.47
C GLY A 16 7.60 1.25 15.54
N ILE A 17 8.14 1.17 14.31
CA ILE A 17 7.94 -0.01 13.45
C ILE A 17 8.71 -1.20 14.02
N LYS A 18 8.01 -2.31 14.28
CA LYS A 18 8.54 -3.48 14.99
C LYS A 18 8.63 -4.72 14.10
N ASN A 19 7.78 -4.83 13.09
CA ASN A 19 7.72 -5.99 12.21
C ASN A 19 9.01 -6.10 11.38
N LEU A 20 9.78 -7.16 11.64
CA LEU A 20 11.08 -7.36 11.02
C LEU A 20 10.98 -7.67 9.52
N ASP A 21 9.94 -8.38 9.09
CA ASP A 21 9.73 -8.71 7.68
C ASP A 21 9.40 -7.46 6.87
N VAL A 22 8.59 -6.55 7.41
CA VAL A 22 8.30 -5.24 6.82
C VAL A 22 9.57 -4.40 6.68
N LEU A 23 10.39 -4.34 7.74
CA LEU A 23 11.65 -3.60 7.73
C LEU A 23 12.62 -4.18 6.69
N GLU A 24 12.71 -5.50 6.58
CA GLU A 24 13.58 -6.17 5.61
C GLU A 24 13.11 -5.95 4.17
N CYS A 25 11.80 -5.95 3.93
CA CYS A 25 11.24 -5.59 2.62
C CYS A 25 11.65 -4.17 2.21
N ILE A 26 11.50 -3.20 3.12
CA ILE A 26 11.87 -1.80 2.86
C ILE A 26 13.39 -1.63 2.66
N ASN A 27 14.20 -2.44 3.36
CA ASN A 27 15.65 -2.41 3.25
C ASN A 27 16.14 -2.94 1.88
N THR A 28 15.50 -3.99 1.39
CA THR A 28 15.94 -4.70 0.17
C THR A 28 15.36 -4.11 -1.10
N ILE A 29 14.12 -3.64 -1.08
CA ILE A 29 13.46 -3.08 -2.27
C ILE A 29 14.13 -1.76 -2.67
N PRO A 30 14.61 -1.64 -3.92
CA PRO A 30 15.36 -0.47 -4.36
C PRO A 30 14.45 0.74 -4.61
N ARG A 31 14.03 1.44 -3.54
CA ARG A 31 13.10 2.60 -3.59
C ARG A 31 13.47 3.67 -4.62
N HIS A 32 14.76 3.88 -4.88
CA HIS A 32 15.26 4.80 -5.90
C HIS A 32 14.85 4.48 -7.35
N LEU A 33 14.41 3.25 -7.66
CA LEU A 33 13.87 2.92 -8.98
C LEU A 33 12.43 3.45 -9.20
N TYR A 34 11.76 3.83 -8.11
CA TYR A 34 10.34 4.23 -8.09
C TYR A 34 10.14 5.74 -8.06
N VAL A 35 11.21 6.51 -8.23
CA VAL A 35 11.20 7.96 -8.24
C VAL A 35 11.80 8.48 -9.53
N ASP A 36 11.52 9.73 -9.88
CA ASP A 36 12.18 10.36 -11.02
C ASP A 36 13.67 10.61 -10.71
N GLU A 37 14.47 10.67 -11.77
CA GLU A 37 15.93 10.78 -11.70
C GLU A 37 16.40 11.94 -10.80
N SER A 38 15.70 13.08 -10.88
CA SER A 38 15.96 14.27 -10.06
C SER A 38 15.79 14.04 -8.55
N TYR A 39 15.07 12.99 -8.14
CA TYR A 39 14.81 12.64 -6.74
C TYR A 39 15.58 11.43 -6.23
N VAL A 40 16.41 10.78 -7.05
CA VAL A 40 17.18 9.57 -6.66
C VAL A 40 18.03 9.82 -5.41
N HIS A 41 18.73 10.97 -5.34
CA HIS A 41 19.54 11.38 -4.19
C HIS A 41 18.73 11.65 -2.90
N ARG A 42 17.39 11.59 -2.98
CA ARG A 42 16.47 11.77 -1.85
C ARG A 42 15.59 10.54 -1.60
N ALA A 43 15.74 9.47 -2.38
CA ALA A 43 14.84 8.33 -2.38
C ALA A 43 14.67 7.68 -1.00
N TYR A 44 15.73 7.67 -0.18
CA TYR A 44 15.76 7.08 1.15
C TYR A 44 15.57 8.09 2.29
N ARG A 45 15.24 9.35 1.98
CA ARG A 45 14.77 10.28 3.01
C ARG A 45 13.38 9.87 3.44
N ASN A 46 13.10 9.92 4.74
CA ASN A 46 11.79 9.55 5.29
C ASN A 46 10.73 10.64 5.01
N ARG A 47 10.38 10.83 3.73
CA ARG A 47 9.40 11.82 3.25
C ARG A 47 8.75 11.34 1.94
N PRO A 48 7.56 11.84 1.58
CA PRO A 48 7.00 11.58 0.26
C PRO A 48 7.83 12.29 -0.82
N LEU A 49 7.78 11.76 -2.04
CA LEU A 49 8.40 12.39 -3.22
C LEU A 49 7.38 12.40 -4.37
N PRO A 50 7.37 13.44 -5.21
CA PRO A 50 6.48 13.46 -6.36
C PRO A 50 6.91 12.40 -7.37
N ILE A 51 5.93 11.91 -8.11
CA ILE A 51 6.09 11.06 -9.28
C ILE A 51 5.25 11.64 -10.43
N ASP A 52 5.31 11.02 -11.60
CA ASP A 52 4.52 11.39 -12.77
C ASP A 52 3.02 11.60 -12.46
N LYS A 53 2.35 12.41 -13.31
CA LYS A 53 0.89 12.62 -13.29
C LYS A 53 0.36 13.21 -11.98
N GLY A 54 1.17 14.00 -11.28
CA GLY A 54 0.78 14.71 -10.06
C GLY A 54 0.54 13.78 -8.86
N GLN A 55 1.04 12.54 -8.93
CA GLN A 55 0.97 11.60 -7.83
C GLN A 55 2.23 11.69 -6.97
N THR A 56 2.26 10.95 -5.86
CA THR A 56 3.40 10.91 -4.95
C THR A 56 3.69 9.48 -4.51
N ILE A 57 4.97 9.12 -4.42
CA ILE A 57 5.36 7.94 -3.65
C ILE A 57 5.29 8.27 -2.15
N SER A 58 4.57 7.45 -1.39
CA SER A 58 4.33 7.66 0.04
C SER A 58 5.61 7.65 0.87
N GLN A 59 5.62 8.40 1.98
CA GLN A 59 6.71 8.40 2.96
C GLN A 59 7.05 6.96 3.42
N PRO A 60 8.33 6.58 3.52
CA PRO A 60 8.72 5.24 3.97
C PRO A 60 8.11 4.80 5.30
N TYR A 61 8.01 5.71 6.28
CA TYR A 61 7.32 5.42 7.55
C TYR A 61 5.85 5.06 7.36
N ILE A 62 5.12 5.79 6.52
CA ILE A 62 3.71 5.50 6.25
C ILE A 62 3.55 4.17 5.51
N VAL A 63 4.43 3.87 4.55
CA VAL A 63 4.49 2.54 3.90
C VAL A 63 4.69 1.43 4.94
N ALA A 64 5.64 1.60 5.86
CA ALA A 64 5.93 0.63 6.90
C ALA A 64 4.75 0.44 7.86
N LEU A 65 4.19 1.55 8.37
CA LEU A 65 3.07 1.56 9.30
C LEU A 65 1.84 0.89 8.68
N MET A 66 1.46 1.29 7.46
CA MET A 66 0.32 0.70 6.77
C MET A 66 0.49 -0.80 6.57
N THR A 67 1.71 -1.24 6.21
CA THR A 67 1.99 -2.66 5.98
C THR A 67 1.97 -3.47 7.28
N GLU A 68 2.58 -2.95 8.35
CA GLU A 68 2.56 -3.59 9.67
C GLU A 68 1.12 -3.74 10.19
N GLN A 69 0.31 -2.68 10.10
CA GLN A 69 -1.08 -2.70 10.54
C GLN A 69 -1.97 -3.60 9.67
N LEU A 70 -1.67 -3.72 8.39
CA LEU A 70 -2.35 -4.67 7.51
C LEU A 70 -2.10 -6.12 7.97
N LEU A 71 -0.84 -6.44 8.29
CA LEU A 71 -0.43 -7.79 8.68
C LEU A 71 -0.99 -8.23 10.04
N GLU A 72 -1.28 -7.31 10.97
CA GLU A 72 -1.87 -7.64 12.29
C GLU A 72 -3.23 -8.37 12.20
N GLY A 73 -3.96 -8.22 11.09
CA GLY A 73 -5.24 -8.92 10.84
C GLY A 73 -5.08 -10.28 10.14
N SER A 74 -3.87 -10.72 9.85
CA SER A 74 -3.64 -11.99 9.16
C SER A 74 -3.81 -13.13 10.16
N ASN A 75 -4.90 -13.88 10.07
CA ASN A 75 -5.14 -15.02 10.96
C ASN A 75 -4.08 -16.11 10.73
N PRO A 76 -3.22 -16.44 11.72
CA PRO A 76 -2.20 -17.47 11.57
C PRO A 76 -2.78 -18.87 11.32
N GLU A 77 -4.05 -19.10 11.66
CA GLU A 77 -4.72 -20.40 11.56
C GLU A 77 -5.37 -20.64 10.18
N VAL A 78 -5.49 -19.61 9.32
CA VAL A 78 -6.09 -19.73 7.98
C VAL A 78 -4.99 -19.95 6.95
N GLY A 79 -4.76 -21.22 6.61
CA GLY A 79 -3.73 -21.65 5.68
C GLY A 79 -3.74 -20.95 4.30
N ASN A 80 -2.57 -20.46 3.92
CA ASN A 80 -1.94 -20.49 2.59
C ASN A 80 -2.76 -20.06 1.35
N THR A 81 -3.55 -19.00 1.43
CA THR A 81 -3.75 -18.13 0.26
C THR A 81 -3.76 -16.68 0.70
N GLN A 82 -2.58 -16.14 1.04
CA GLN A 82 -2.40 -14.75 1.45
C GLN A 82 -2.51 -13.84 0.22
N LYS A 83 -3.73 -13.46 -0.17
CA LYS A 83 -3.94 -12.49 -1.25
C LYS A 83 -4.38 -11.13 -0.72
N VAL A 84 -3.75 -10.08 -1.24
CA VAL A 84 -4.01 -8.69 -0.86
C VAL A 84 -4.48 -7.89 -2.06
N LEU A 85 -5.41 -6.97 -1.83
CA LEU A 85 -5.81 -5.96 -2.80
C LEU A 85 -5.20 -4.60 -2.43
N GLU A 86 -4.50 -4.00 -3.37
CA GLU A 86 -4.02 -2.62 -3.31
C GLU A 86 -4.86 -1.75 -4.23
N ILE A 87 -5.36 -0.64 -3.71
CA ILE A 87 -6.02 0.42 -4.48
C ILE A 87 -5.07 1.62 -4.57
N GLY A 88 -4.56 1.85 -5.78
CA GLY A 88 -3.57 2.89 -6.08
C GLY A 88 -2.16 2.32 -6.22
N THR A 89 -1.85 1.67 -7.35
CA THR A 89 -0.49 1.20 -7.64
C THR A 89 0.54 2.34 -7.57
N GLY A 90 0.22 3.51 -8.13
CA GLY A 90 1.08 4.69 -8.14
C GLY A 90 2.46 4.38 -8.73
N SER A 91 3.52 4.56 -7.93
CA SER A 91 4.88 4.21 -8.38
C SER A 91 5.13 2.72 -8.48
N GLY A 92 4.37 1.89 -7.75
CA GLY A 92 4.59 0.45 -7.60
C GLY A 92 5.40 0.05 -6.37
N TYR A 93 5.86 1.01 -5.55
CA TYR A 93 6.73 0.71 -4.40
C TYR A 93 5.99 -0.01 -3.27
N GLN A 94 4.78 0.43 -2.92
CA GLN A 94 3.94 -0.26 -1.94
C GLN A 94 3.55 -1.65 -2.45
N THR A 95 3.17 -1.76 -3.73
CA THR A 95 2.95 -3.02 -4.43
C THR A 95 4.13 -3.99 -4.26
N ALA A 96 5.37 -3.50 -4.41
CA ALA A 96 6.56 -4.31 -4.26
C ALA A 96 6.77 -4.80 -2.82
N VAL A 97 6.46 -3.96 -1.83
CA VAL A 97 6.50 -4.34 -0.40
C VAL A 97 5.47 -5.44 -0.13
N LEU A 98 4.24 -5.26 -0.60
CA LEU A 98 3.18 -6.27 -0.47
C LEU A 98 3.54 -7.58 -1.17
N ALA A 99 4.14 -7.51 -2.35
CA ALA A 99 4.52 -8.68 -3.15
C ALA A 99 5.58 -9.58 -2.48
N ARG A 100 6.35 -9.04 -1.52
CA ARG A 100 7.29 -9.82 -0.71
C ARG A 100 6.66 -10.48 0.52
N LEU A 101 5.48 -10.02 0.92
CA LEU A 101 4.81 -10.43 2.17
C LEU A 101 3.55 -11.27 1.91
N TYR A 102 2.96 -11.15 0.73
CA TYR A 102 1.77 -11.88 0.30
C TYR A 102 2.10 -12.82 -0.86
N GLU A 103 1.37 -13.93 -0.94
CA GLU A 103 1.51 -14.89 -2.04
C GLU A 103 1.05 -14.28 -3.36
N LYS A 104 0.02 -13.43 -3.33
CA LYS A 104 -0.55 -12.81 -4.53
C LYS A 104 -1.03 -11.40 -4.25
N VAL A 105 -0.60 -10.45 -5.07
CA VAL A 105 -1.03 -9.04 -4.97
C VAL A 105 -1.90 -8.70 -6.16
N TYR A 106 -3.07 -8.14 -5.88
CA TYR A 106 -3.94 -7.54 -6.87
C TYR A 106 -3.83 -6.03 -6.71
N SER A 107 -3.38 -5.32 -7.74
CA SER A 107 -3.16 -3.88 -7.64
C SER A 107 -3.97 -3.15 -8.73
N ILE A 108 -4.83 -2.23 -8.29
CA ILE A 108 -5.65 -1.40 -9.17
C ILE A 108 -5.02 -0.01 -9.28
N GLU A 109 -4.94 0.48 -10.50
CA GLU A 109 -4.51 1.85 -10.78
C GLU A 109 -5.37 2.47 -11.87
N ARG A 110 -5.88 3.67 -11.60
CA ARG A 110 -6.74 4.37 -12.57
C ARG A 110 -5.96 4.98 -13.73
N ILE A 111 -4.69 5.33 -13.53
CA ILE A 111 -3.81 5.96 -14.51
C ILE A 111 -2.96 4.89 -15.21
N HIS A 112 -3.31 4.52 -16.44
CA HIS A 112 -2.70 3.42 -17.19
C HIS A 112 -1.16 3.56 -17.33
N ALA A 113 -0.67 4.78 -17.52
CA ALA A 113 0.76 5.05 -17.64
C ALA A 113 1.55 4.71 -16.36
N LEU A 114 0.98 5.00 -15.18
CA LEU A 114 1.61 4.68 -13.89
C LEU A 114 1.63 3.16 -13.66
N MET A 115 0.50 2.49 -13.90
CA MET A 115 0.39 1.04 -13.82
C MET A 115 1.47 0.33 -14.66
N ASN A 116 1.62 0.75 -15.92
CA ASN A 116 2.61 0.16 -16.82
C ASN A 116 4.05 0.40 -16.36
N ARG A 117 4.34 1.60 -15.83
CA ARG A 117 5.66 1.92 -15.27
C ARG A 117 5.96 1.06 -14.03
N ALA A 118 5.03 0.99 -13.09
CA ALA A 118 5.12 0.18 -11.88
C ALA A 118 5.34 -1.30 -12.22
N LYS A 119 4.54 -1.86 -13.15
CA LYS A 119 4.68 -3.24 -13.62
C LYS A 119 6.07 -3.53 -14.18
N LYS A 120 6.60 -2.64 -15.05
CA LYS A 120 7.94 -2.80 -15.63
C LYS A 120 9.04 -2.79 -14.56
N ILE A 121 8.97 -1.87 -13.60
CA ILE A 121 9.93 -1.79 -12.50
C ILE A 121 9.88 -3.06 -11.66
N ASN A 122 8.68 -3.48 -11.24
CA ASN A 122 8.51 -4.66 -10.38
C ASN A 122 8.98 -5.96 -11.07
N GLN A 123 8.71 -6.10 -12.36
CA GLN A 123 9.19 -7.25 -13.16
C GLN A 123 10.71 -7.23 -13.36
N SER A 124 11.36 -6.06 -13.38
CA SER A 124 12.80 -5.97 -13.65
C SER A 124 13.68 -6.57 -12.55
N PHE A 125 13.12 -6.87 -11.38
CA PHE A 125 13.83 -7.56 -10.29
C PHE A 125 13.04 -8.75 -9.73
N GLY A 126 12.18 -9.36 -10.56
CA GLY A 126 11.61 -10.69 -10.32
C GLY A 126 10.32 -10.75 -9.50
N LEU A 127 9.57 -9.65 -9.37
CA LEU A 127 8.23 -9.71 -8.76
C LEU A 127 7.18 -10.14 -9.79
N GLU A 128 6.84 -11.42 -9.76
CA GLU A 128 5.92 -12.05 -10.71
C GLU A 128 4.53 -12.33 -10.13
N ASN A 129 4.37 -12.24 -8.81
CA ASN A 129 3.14 -12.54 -8.09
C ASN A 129 2.16 -11.35 -7.99
N VAL A 130 2.27 -10.38 -8.91
CA VAL A 130 1.41 -9.20 -8.94
C VAL A 130 0.54 -9.18 -10.20
N ILE A 131 -0.77 -9.07 -9.99
CA ILE A 131 -1.76 -8.85 -11.05
C ILE A 131 -2.19 -7.39 -11.01
N TYR A 132 -1.92 -6.68 -12.10
CA TYR A 132 -2.29 -5.28 -12.26
C TYR A 132 -3.59 -5.16 -13.06
N ARG A 133 -4.44 -4.19 -12.70
CA ARG A 133 -5.63 -3.83 -13.48
C ARG A 133 -5.78 -2.32 -13.56
N ASN A 134 -5.96 -1.83 -14.79
CA ASN A 134 -6.35 -0.45 -15.00
C ASN A 134 -7.86 -0.35 -14.84
N ALA A 135 -8.31 0.07 -13.65
CA ALA A 135 -9.71 0.07 -13.27
C ALA A 135 -10.01 1.17 -12.24
N ASP A 136 -11.30 1.39 -12.01
CA ASP A 136 -11.78 2.24 -10.93
C ASP A 136 -11.66 1.48 -9.60
N GLY A 137 -10.79 1.96 -8.72
CA GLY A 137 -10.58 1.38 -7.40
C GLY A 137 -11.81 1.40 -6.50
N TRP A 138 -12.81 2.25 -6.79
CA TRP A 138 -14.07 2.31 -6.02
C TRP A 138 -14.88 1.02 -6.10
N LEU A 139 -14.61 0.17 -7.10
CA LEU A 139 -15.31 -1.11 -7.32
C LEU A 139 -14.57 -2.31 -6.71
N GLY A 140 -13.35 -2.11 -6.22
CA GLY A 140 -12.47 -3.19 -5.79
C GLY A 140 -12.23 -4.22 -6.90
N TRP A 141 -12.13 -5.48 -6.51
CA TRP A 141 -11.88 -6.61 -7.39
C TRP A 141 -12.76 -7.82 -6.99
N PRO A 142 -14.05 -7.80 -7.36
CA PRO A 142 -15.02 -8.78 -6.88
C PRO A 142 -14.73 -10.20 -7.36
N GLU A 143 -14.12 -10.37 -8.54
CA GLU A 143 -13.83 -11.71 -9.11
C GLU A 143 -12.79 -12.50 -8.29
N GLU A 144 -12.02 -11.79 -7.46
CA GLU A 144 -10.92 -12.36 -6.67
C GLU A 144 -11.11 -12.10 -5.19
N ALA A 145 -12.27 -11.59 -4.78
CA ALA A 145 -12.66 -11.52 -3.39
C ALA A 145 -12.89 -12.95 -2.82
N PRO A 146 -12.84 -13.14 -1.49
CA PRO A 146 -12.44 -12.17 -0.48
C PRO A 146 -10.91 -12.12 -0.26
N PHE A 147 -10.40 -10.97 0.19
CA PHE A 147 -8.97 -10.69 0.42
C PHE A 147 -8.56 -10.79 1.89
N ASP A 148 -7.32 -11.19 2.14
CA ASP A 148 -6.67 -11.24 3.48
C ASP A 148 -6.20 -9.86 3.96
N GLY A 149 -6.25 -8.88 3.07
CA GLY A 149 -5.99 -7.49 3.39
C GLY A 149 -6.38 -6.60 2.22
N ILE A 150 -6.81 -5.38 2.52
CA ILE A 150 -7.03 -4.34 1.52
C ILE A 150 -6.26 -3.10 1.94
N MET A 151 -5.47 -2.54 1.03
CA MET A 151 -4.72 -1.32 1.27
C MET A 151 -5.11 -0.26 0.26
N VAL A 152 -5.58 0.89 0.73
CA VAL A 152 -5.91 2.04 -0.11
C VAL A 152 -4.82 3.10 0.08
N THR A 153 -4.15 3.48 -1.01
CA THR A 153 -3.03 4.43 -1.02
C THR A 153 -3.45 5.80 -1.56
N ALA A 154 -4.74 6.11 -1.45
CA ALA A 154 -5.35 7.39 -1.77
C ALA A 154 -6.45 7.69 -0.75
N THR A 155 -6.78 8.95 -0.52
CA THR A 155 -7.81 9.31 0.48
C THR A 155 -9.21 9.29 -0.11
N CYS A 156 -10.18 8.88 0.69
CA CYS A 156 -11.61 8.97 0.38
C CYS A 156 -12.37 9.70 1.51
N GLN A 157 -13.53 10.28 1.20
CA GLN A 157 -14.40 10.87 2.23
C GLN A 157 -15.03 9.80 3.12
N SER A 158 -15.40 8.67 2.53
CA SER A 158 -15.86 7.47 3.20
C SER A 158 -15.33 6.25 2.44
N VAL A 159 -15.11 5.15 3.16
CA VAL A 159 -14.70 3.88 2.55
C VAL A 159 -15.90 3.32 1.77
N PRO A 160 -15.71 2.82 0.54
CA PRO A 160 -16.78 2.12 -0.17
C PRO A 160 -17.11 0.80 0.53
N ASP A 161 -18.39 0.56 0.82
CA ASP A 161 -18.87 -0.68 1.45
C ASP A 161 -18.40 -1.93 0.69
N ILE A 162 -18.33 -1.84 -0.64
CA ILE A 162 -17.85 -2.93 -1.50
C ILE A 162 -16.41 -3.38 -1.17
N LEU A 163 -15.54 -2.49 -0.68
CA LEU A 163 -14.20 -2.89 -0.24
C LEU A 163 -14.27 -3.68 1.07
N ILE A 164 -15.13 -3.29 2.00
CA ILE A 164 -15.34 -4.01 3.27
C ILE A 164 -15.98 -5.38 2.99
N GLU A 165 -16.95 -5.45 2.09
CA GLU A 165 -17.58 -6.70 1.64
C GLU A 165 -16.55 -7.68 1.06
N GLN A 166 -15.58 -7.17 0.29
CA GLN A 166 -14.51 -7.98 -0.31
C GLN A 166 -13.39 -8.37 0.67
N LEU A 167 -13.40 -7.91 1.92
CA LEU A 167 -12.44 -8.31 2.94
C LEU A 167 -12.85 -9.64 3.60
N LYS A 168 -11.91 -10.52 3.96
CA LYS A 168 -12.19 -11.69 4.81
C LYS A 168 -12.53 -11.25 6.23
N VAL A 169 -13.33 -12.02 6.96
CA VAL A 169 -13.50 -11.83 8.40
C VAL A 169 -12.15 -12.02 9.10
N GLY A 170 -11.83 -11.14 10.05
CA GLY A 170 -10.56 -11.08 10.77
C GLY A 170 -9.48 -10.27 10.06
N ALA A 171 -9.62 -10.02 8.75
CA ALA A 171 -8.64 -9.26 7.98
C ALA A 171 -8.83 -7.74 8.15
N ASN A 172 -7.77 -7.00 7.78
CA ASN A 172 -7.70 -5.55 7.91
C ASN A 172 -7.78 -4.84 6.56
N LEU A 173 -8.48 -3.70 6.56
CA LEU A 173 -8.45 -2.69 5.52
C LEU A 173 -7.75 -1.45 6.08
N ILE A 174 -6.71 -0.99 5.39
CA ILE A 174 -5.95 0.21 5.75
C ILE A 174 -6.24 1.32 4.75
N VAL A 175 -6.74 2.46 5.24
CA VAL A 175 -7.26 3.54 4.38
C VAL A 175 -7.13 4.93 5.00
N PRO A 176 -6.66 5.93 4.24
CA PRO A 176 -6.75 7.33 4.62
C PRO A 176 -8.18 7.87 4.41
N ILE A 177 -8.81 8.36 5.47
CA ILE A 177 -10.15 8.97 5.40
C ILE A 177 -10.07 10.44 5.77
N GLY A 178 -10.68 11.31 4.96
CA GLY A 178 -10.88 12.71 5.27
C GLY A 178 -10.67 13.66 4.10
N GLU A 179 -10.73 14.96 4.40
CA GLU A 179 -10.51 16.01 3.41
C GLU A 179 -9.04 16.40 3.31
N LYS A 180 -8.67 17.15 2.27
CA LYS A 180 -7.28 17.45 1.86
C LYS A 180 -6.31 17.86 2.98
N TYR A 181 -6.80 18.48 4.06
CA TYR A 181 -5.97 18.99 5.17
C TYR A 181 -6.27 18.34 6.52
N ALA A 182 -7.18 17.36 6.56
CA ALA A 182 -7.62 16.70 7.78
C ALA A 182 -7.91 15.22 7.47
N GLN A 183 -6.87 14.47 7.13
CA GLN A 183 -6.97 13.03 6.85
C GLN A 183 -6.38 12.24 8.01
N ILE A 184 -7.07 11.18 8.40
CA ILE A 184 -6.61 10.21 9.38
C ILE A 184 -6.47 8.87 8.68
N LEU A 185 -5.35 8.18 8.93
CA LEU A 185 -5.18 6.80 8.53
C LEU A 185 -5.97 5.92 9.48
N TYR A 186 -6.83 5.08 8.95
CA TYR A 186 -7.62 4.13 9.73
C TYR A 186 -7.21 2.70 9.44
N ARG A 187 -7.31 1.87 10.49
CA ARG A 187 -7.44 0.43 10.38
C ARG A 187 -8.91 0.08 10.55
N ILE A 188 -9.44 -0.67 9.59
CA ILE A 188 -10.78 -1.25 9.64
C ILE A 188 -10.63 -2.77 9.71
N SER A 189 -11.09 -3.38 10.79
CA SER A 189 -10.99 -4.82 11.03
C SER A 189 -12.36 -5.45 10.87
N LYS A 190 -12.51 -6.37 9.91
CA LYS A 190 -13.81 -6.99 9.65
C LYS A 190 -14.13 -8.06 10.69
N THR A 191 -15.32 -8.00 11.24
CA THR A 191 -15.87 -9.00 12.16
C THR A 191 -16.91 -9.86 11.43
N ASP A 192 -17.48 -10.86 12.10
CA ASP A 192 -18.48 -11.74 11.49
C ASP A 192 -19.73 -10.98 11.00
N ASN A 193 -20.10 -9.89 11.67
CA ASN A 193 -21.36 -9.17 11.42
C ASN A 193 -21.19 -7.68 11.10
N ASP A 194 -19.98 -7.11 11.27
CA ASP A 194 -19.72 -5.68 11.11
C ASP A 194 -18.21 -5.43 10.89
N TYR A 195 -17.70 -4.25 11.22
CA TYR A 195 -16.28 -3.95 11.31
C TYR A 195 -15.97 -2.99 12.45
N ASP A 196 -14.78 -3.14 13.04
CA ASP A 196 -14.23 -2.16 13.97
C ASP A 196 -13.36 -1.16 13.22
N GLN A 197 -13.42 0.12 13.60
CA GLN A 197 -12.64 1.18 12.98
C GLN A 197 -11.76 1.90 14.01
N GLU A 198 -10.45 1.87 13.80
CA GLU A 198 -9.45 2.46 14.70
C GLU A 198 -8.63 3.55 13.99
N PRO A 199 -8.58 4.78 14.52
CA PRO A 199 -7.69 5.82 14.01
C PRO A 199 -6.24 5.56 14.41
N LEU A 200 -5.33 5.61 13.44
CA LEU A 200 -3.90 5.35 13.65
C LEU A 200 -3.10 6.66 13.80
N CYS A 201 -3.10 7.51 12.76
CA CYS A 201 -2.35 8.77 12.77
C CYS A 201 -2.84 9.74 11.70
N ALA A 202 -2.44 11.01 11.81
CA ALA A 202 -2.69 12.01 10.77
C ALA A 202 -1.80 11.77 9.55
N VAL A 203 -2.38 11.90 8.35
CA VAL A 203 -1.70 11.65 7.07
C VAL A 203 -2.10 12.67 6.01
N SER A 204 -1.44 12.62 4.86
CA SER A 204 -1.80 13.42 3.69
C SER A 204 -1.54 12.60 2.41
N PHE A 205 -2.63 12.22 1.76
CA PHE A 205 -2.69 11.44 0.53
C PHE A 205 -3.43 12.21 -0.55
N VAL A 206 -3.12 11.85 -1.80
CA VAL A 206 -3.88 12.27 -2.99
C VAL A 206 -5.30 11.67 -2.96
N PRO A 207 -6.32 12.32 -3.53
CA PRO A 207 -7.68 11.82 -3.50
C PRO A 207 -7.88 10.59 -4.39
N MET A 208 -8.70 9.66 -3.93
CA MET A 208 -9.18 8.51 -4.70
C MET A 208 -10.28 8.96 -5.65
N LEU A 209 -9.94 9.07 -6.94
CA LEU A 209 -10.86 9.57 -7.96
C LEU A 209 -11.56 8.43 -8.71
N LYS A 210 -12.81 8.67 -9.13
CA LYS A 210 -13.58 7.74 -9.96
C LYS A 210 -13.07 7.71 -11.41
N GLY A 211 -13.35 6.60 -12.10
CA GLY A 211 -13.03 6.36 -13.50
C GLY A 211 -11.53 6.17 -13.78
N CYS A 212 -11.23 5.76 -15.02
CA CYS A 212 -9.88 5.45 -15.50
C CYS A 212 -9.37 6.50 -16.50
N CYS A 213 -8.05 6.64 -16.62
CA CYS A 213 -7.38 7.49 -17.61
C CYS A 213 -5.99 7.01 -18.03
#